data_AF-A0A832RSC3-F1
#
_entry.id   AF-A0A832RSC3-F1
#
_cell.length_a   1.000
_cell.length_b   1.000
_cell.length_c   1.000
_cell.angle_alpha   90.00
_cell.angle_beta   90.00
_cell.angle_gamma   90.00
#
_symmetry.space_group_name_H-M   'P 1'
#
loop_
_entity.id
_entity.type
_entity.pdbx_description
1 polymer ?
#
loop_
_entity_poly.entity_id
_entity_poly.type
_entity_poly.pdbx_seq_one_letter_code
_entity_poly.pdbx_strand_id
1 'polypeptide(L)'
;SDGKITFLNPKNLPSMTVGGTGDVLSGLVAAFLAKNRNPIQAASAASYVNGVAGKLAQKKNGLHIAATDLIDFIPTAIKPFDKVVR
;
A
#
# COMPACT_ATOMS: atom_id res chain seq x y z
N SER A 1 -2.81 -8.64 11.54
CA SER A 1 -2.70 -9.23 12.89
C SER A 1 -1.90 -10.50 12.78
N ASP A 2 -1.13 -10.88 13.80
CA ASP A 2 -0.44 -12.17 13.89
C ASP A 2 -1.00 -13.05 15.04
N GLY A 3 -2.15 -12.68 15.61
CA GLY A 3 -2.75 -13.34 16.77
C GLY A 3 -2.23 -12.84 18.13
N LYS A 4 -1.18 -12.00 18.16
CA LYS A 4 -0.70 -11.31 19.37
C LYS A 4 -0.77 -9.79 19.25
N ILE A 5 -0.41 -9.27 18.08
CA ILE A 5 -0.36 -7.86 17.75
C ILE A 5 -1.28 -7.60 16.56
N THR A 6 -2.06 -6.53 16.64
CA THR A 6 -2.97 -6.10 15.58
C THR A 6 -2.69 -4.64 15.25
N PHE A 7 -2.31 -4.38 13.99
CA PHE A 7 -2.24 -3.03 13.45
C PHE A 7 -3.55 -2.72 12.72
N LEU A 8 -4.07 -1.52 12.95
CA LEU A 8 -5.23 -0.98 12.27
C LEU A 8 -4.77 0.17 11.37
N ASN A 9 -5.13 0.10 10.09
CA ASN A 9 -4.95 1.19 9.14
C ASN A 9 -6.34 1.66 8.68
N PRO A 10 -7.04 2.48 9.49
CA PRO A 10 -8.38 2.93 9.15
C PRO A 10 -8.32 3.86 7.94
N LYS A 11 -8.72 3.35 6.78
CA LYS A 11 -8.90 4.14 5.56
C LYS A 11 -10.17 3.68 4.85
N ASN A 12 -11.17 4.56 4.79
CA ASN A 12 -12.35 4.38 3.96
C ASN A 12 -12.09 5.01 2.59
N LEU A 13 -11.62 4.20 1.64
CA LEU A 13 -11.40 4.60 0.26
C LEU A 13 -12.32 3.75 -0.64
N PRO A 14 -13.59 4.18 -0.87
CA PRO A 14 -14.55 3.43 -1.67
C PRO A 14 -14.05 3.13 -3.08
N SER A 15 -13.18 3.99 -3.62
CA SER A 15 -12.52 3.81 -4.91
C SER A 15 -11.65 2.56 -4.97
N MET A 16 -11.09 2.09 -3.85
CA MET A 16 -10.20 0.91 -3.82
C MET A 16 -10.94 -0.43 -3.91
N THR A 17 -12.27 -0.41 -3.98
CA THR A 17 -13.14 -1.60 -4.10
C THR A 17 -13.22 -2.08 -5.56
N VAL A 18 -12.07 -2.16 -6.24
CA VAL A 18 -11.95 -2.62 -7.63
C VAL A 18 -11.12 -3.89 -7.70
N GLY A 19 -11.41 -4.74 -8.69
CA GLY A 19 -10.65 -5.97 -8.92
C GLY A 19 -9.17 -5.67 -9.13
N GLY A 20 -8.29 -6.44 -8.47
CA GLY A 20 -6.83 -6.34 -8.62
C GLY A 20 -6.11 -5.50 -7.56
N THR A 21 -6.79 -4.69 -6.74
CA THR A 21 -6.12 -3.95 -5.65
C THR A 21 -5.57 -4.86 -4.55
N GLY A 22 -6.19 -6.02 -4.36
CA GLY A 22 -5.69 -7.09 -3.50
C GLY A 22 -4.39 -7.72 -4.01
N ASP A 23 -4.24 -7.87 -5.33
CA ASP A 23 -3.00 -8.40 -5.92
C ASP A 23 -1.84 -7.42 -5.74
N VAL A 24 -2.10 -6.12 -5.90
CA VAL A 24 -1.13 -5.05 -5.63
C VAL A 24 -0.71 -5.06 -4.15
N LEU A 25 -1.67 -5.20 -3.23
CA LEU A 25 -1.36 -5.32 -1.81
C LEU A 25 -0.50 -6.54 -1.51
N SER A 26 -0.86 -7.71 -2.04
CA SER A 26 -0.07 -8.94 -1.87
C SER A 26 1.36 -8.79 -2.40
N GLY A 27 1.52 -8.16 -3.57
CA GLY A 27 2.83 -7.85 -4.14
C GLY A 27 3.65 -6.91 -3.26
N LEU A 28 3.03 -5.86 -2.70
CA LEU A 28 3.68 -4.94 -1.76
C LEU A 28 4.13 -5.65 -0.48
N VAL A 29 3.30 -6.53 0.08
CA VAL A 29 3.65 -7.34 1.25
C VAL A 29 4.86 -8.22 0.94
N ALA A 30 4.85 -8.92 -0.20
CA ALA A 30 5.96 -9.78 -0.62
C ALA A 30 7.25 -8.98 -0.81
N ALA A 31 7.19 -7.82 -1.46
CA ALA A 31 8.33 -6.94 -1.67
C ALA A 31 8.91 -6.40 -0.36
N PHE A 32 8.07 -6.01 0.58
CA PHE A 32 8.51 -5.55 1.91
C PHE A 32 9.01 -6.70 2.77
N LEU A 33 8.43 -7.89 2.68
CA LEU A 33 8.93 -9.07 3.39
C LEU A 33 10.31 -9.49 2.89
N ALA A 34 10.57 -9.38 1.58
CA ALA A 34 11.88 -9.63 1.00
C ALA A 34 12.96 -8.67 1.54
N LYS A 35 12.59 -7.43 1.89
CA LYS A 35 13.50 -6.42 2.46
C LYS A 35 13.53 -6.41 3.99
N ASN A 36 12.46 -6.83 4.66
CA ASN A 36 12.27 -6.73 6.10
C ASN A 36 11.80 -8.08 6.64
N ARG A 37 12.63 -8.76 7.44
CA ARG A 37 12.37 -10.15 7.90
C ARG A 37 11.14 -10.32 8.79
N ASN A 38 10.51 -9.22 9.25
CA ASN A 38 9.36 -9.26 10.14
C ASN A 38 8.02 -9.20 9.34
N PRO A 39 7.22 -10.29 9.32
CA PRO A 39 5.98 -10.34 8.55
C PRO A 39 4.92 -9.32 8.96
N ILE A 40 4.76 -9.07 10.27
CA ILE A 40 3.71 -8.16 10.73
C ILE A 40 4.04 -6.71 10.36
N GLN A 41 5.32 -6.34 10.39
CA GLN A 41 5.79 -5.03 9.97
C GLN A 41 5.72 -4.85 8.45
N ALA A 42 6.07 -5.88 7.68
CA ALA A 42 5.93 -5.85 6.23
C ALA A 42 4.46 -5.67 5.83
N ALA A 43 3.55 -6.41 6.46
CA ALA A 43 2.12 -6.30 6.20
C ALA A 43 1.55 -4.92 6.57
N SER A 44 1.97 -4.35 7.71
CA SER A 44 1.50 -3.03 8.13
C SER A 44 2.02 -1.92 7.22
N ALA A 45 3.30 -1.95 6.84
CA ALA A 45 3.88 -1.00 5.90
C ALA A 45 3.22 -1.09 4.52
N ALA A 46 3.00 -2.31 4.01
CA ALA A 46 2.34 -2.53 2.72
C ALA A 46 0.91 -1.99 2.73
N SER A 47 0.12 -2.27 3.77
CA SER A 47 -1.23 -1.72 3.93
C SER A 47 -1.23 -0.18 3.94
N TYR A 48 -0.28 0.42 4.66
CA TYR A 48 -0.17 1.87 4.71
C TYR A 48 0.12 2.48 3.34
N VAL A 49 1.16 1.99 2.65
CA VAL A 49 1.59 2.44 1.32
C VAL A 49 0.48 2.25 0.29
N ASN A 50 -0.17 1.09 0.28
CA ASN A 50 -1.30 0.78 -0.60
C ASN A 50 -2.43 1.81 -0.42
N GLY A 51 -2.77 2.15 0.82
CA GLY A 51 -3.80 3.14 1.10
C GLY A 51 -3.37 4.60 0.81
N VAL A 52 -2.08 4.93 0.85
CA VAL A 52 -1.59 6.25 0.40
C VAL A 52 -1.67 6.34 -1.12
N ALA A 53 -1.16 5.33 -1.82
CA ALA A 53 -1.23 5.24 -3.27
C ALA A 53 -2.69 5.31 -3.76
N GLY A 54 -3.62 4.60 -3.09
CA GLY A 54 -5.03 4.61 -3.46
C GLY A 54 -5.70 5.96 -3.26
N LYS A 55 -5.30 6.71 -2.24
CA LYS A 55 -5.77 8.09 -2.03
C LYS A 55 -5.26 9.03 -3.13
N LEU A 56 -4.01 8.86 -3.57
CA LEU A 56 -3.43 9.64 -4.67
C LEU A 56 -4.12 9.30 -6.01
N ALA A 57 -4.34 8.02 -6.28
CA ALA A 57 -5.09 7.56 -7.45
C ALA A 57 -6.51 8.11 -7.47
N GLN A 58 -7.22 8.03 -6.33
CA GLN A 58 -8.58 8.58 -6.21
C GLN A 58 -8.61 10.10 -6.43
N LYS A 59 -7.59 10.83 -5.95
CA LYS A 59 -7.51 12.27 -6.16
C LYS A 59 -7.36 12.63 -7.65
N LYS A 60 -6.73 11.77 -8.45
CA LYS A 60 -6.53 11.99 -9.89
C LYS A 60 -7.71 11.49 -10.73
N ASN A 61 -8.22 10.29 -10.45
CA ASN A 61 -9.17 9.58 -11.32
C ASN A 61 -10.59 9.48 -10.72
N GLY A 62 -10.83 10.04 -9.52
CA GLY A 62 -12.11 9.94 -8.82
C GLY A 62 -12.40 8.50 -8.38
N LEU A 63 -13.64 8.04 -8.61
CA LEU A 63 -14.06 6.68 -8.25
C LEU A 63 -13.63 5.61 -9.27
N HIS A 64 -13.12 6.02 -10.44
CA HIS A 64 -12.77 5.13 -11.54
C HIS A 64 -11.28 4.75 -11.52
N ILE A 65 -10.78 4.33 -10.35
CA ILE A 65 -9.39 3.86 -10.26
C ILE A 65 -9.29 2.41 -10.75
N ALA A 66 -8.24 2.11 -11.49
CA ALA A 66 -7.82 0.74 -11.79
C ALA A 66 -6.69 0.30 -10.86
N ALA A 67 -6.44 -1.01 -10.79
CA ALA A 67 -5.29 -1.54 -10.05
C ALA A 67 -3.95 -1.04 -10.61
N THR A 68 -3.87 -0.75 -11.91
CA THR A 68 -2.67 -0.20 -12.55
C THR A 68 -2.41 1.25 -12.15
N ASP A 69 -3.46 2.07 -12.03
CA ASP A 69 -3.32 3.45 -11.52
C ASP A 69 -2.71 3.45 -10.12
N LEU A 70 -3.07 2.47 -9.29
CA LEU A 70 -2.53 2.33 -7.95
C LEU A 70 -1.01 2.08 -7.98
N ILE A 71 -0.53 1.26 -8.91
CA ILE A 71 0.89 0.92 -9.07
C ILE A 71 1.71 2.18 -9.40
N ASP A 72 1.20 3.03 -10.30
CA ASP A 72 1.87 4.27 -10.70
C ASP A 72 2.11 5.23 -9.53
N PHE A 73 1.28 5.16 -8.49
CA PHE A 73 1.41 5.99 -7.29
C PHE A 73 2.24 5.35 -6.17
N ILE A 74 2.64 4.08 -6.27
CA ILE A 74 3.48 3.42 -5.25
C ILE A 74 4.81 4.16 -5.04
N PRO A 75 5.58 4.55 -6.08
CA PRO A 75 6.84 5.28 -5.87
C PRO A 75 6.62 6.60 -5.14
N THR A 76 5.56 7.33 -5.48
CA THR A 76 5.21 8.60 -4.82
C THR A 76 4.84 8.39 -3.36
N ALA A 77 4.14 7.29 -3.05
CA ALA A 77 3.77 6.93 -1.68
C ALA A 77 4.99 6.52 -0.82
N ILE A 78 6.03 5.93 -1.42
CA ILE A 78 7.25 5.48 -0.72
C ILE A 78 8.28 6.60 -0.60
N LYS A 79 8.34 7.54 -1.56
CA LYS A 79 9.33 8.63 -1.63
C LYS A 79 9.64 9.35 -0.30
N PRO A 80 8.66 9.67 0.57
CA PRO A 80 8.96 10.32 1.86
C PRO A 80 9.80 9.48 2.83
N PHE A 81 9.90 8.17 2.61
CA PHE A 81 10.64 7.22 3.44
C PHE A 81 12.01 6.86 2.85
N ASP A 82 12.35 7.38 1.67
CA ASP A 82 13.65 7.13 1.05
C ASP A 82 14.77 7.70 1.92
N LYS A 83 15.68 6.83 2.35
CA LYS A 83 16.92 7.24 2.98
C LYS A 83 17.95 7.46 1.88
N VAL A 84 18.07 8.70 1.40
CA VAL A 84 19.18 9.09 0.54
C VAL A 84 20.42 9.12 1.41
N VAL A 85 21.15 8.01 1.45
CA VAL A 85 22.48 7.94 2.06
C VAL A 85 23.40 8.75 1.15
N ARG A 86 23.91 9.87 1.67
CA ARG A 86 24.98 10.65 1.05
C ARG A 86 26.32 9.98 1.28
#